data_AF-A0A969WLP7-F1
#
_entry.id   AF-A0A969WLP7-F1
#
_cell.length_a   1.000
_cell.length_b   1.000
_cell.length_c   1.000
_cell.angle_alpha   90.00
_cell.angle_beta   90.00
_cell.angle_gamma   90.00
#
_symmetry.space_group_name_H-M   'P 1'
#
loop_
_entity.id
_entity.type
_entity.pdbx_description
1 polymer ?
#
loop_
_entity_poly.entity_id
_entity_poly.type
_entity_poly.pdbx_seq_one_letter_code
_entity_poly.pdbx_strand_id
1 'polypeptide(L)'
;MCSIINFKQYGSIQALNQAFGDHWVYIGRANSYAGLTQSPLANPLRVKDFGGRGKTLPHYRRWLWRRIQAGDKAILDALKAIDDRTVLVCYCKPGPCHGDVVKAAAAWVQAQPRHLNKLGAGSERSERKQQIAFVSGHRDLTPAEFYQRYQPQLDKAIAAGHQFVVGDAPGTDAMVQMYLSTGSRQVLTDRVAPERVTVYHARRKPRHWYSGFAVRGGYASQSAKDAAMTAVSDYDIAWVRPGKETSGTARNLARRR
;
A
#
# COMPACT_ATOMS: atom_id res chain seq x y z
N MET A 1 13.60 -25.07 -7.80
CA MET A 1 12.86 -23.96 -7.13
C MET A 1 13.75 -23.40 -6.03
N CYS A 2 14.01 -22.09 -6.00
CA CYS A 2 14.91 -21.46 -5.01
C CYS A 2 14.59 -21.84 -3.56
N SER A 3 15.63 -21.91 -2.73
CA SER A 3 15.50 -22.19 -1.30
C SER A 3 15.33 -20.89 -0.50
N ILE A 4 14.80 -20.99 0.73
CA ILE A 4 14.71 -19.85 1.65
C ILE A 4 15.32 -20.29 2.98
N ILE A 5 16.36 -19.61 3.42
CA ILE A 5 17.11 -19.94 4.65
C ILE A 5 17.02 -18.84 5.69
N ASN A 6 17.36 -19.18 6.94
CA ASN A 6 17.46 -18.20 8.01
C ASN A 6 18.88 -17.64 8.11
N PHE A 7 19.05 -16.32 7.99
CA PHE A 7 20.35 -15.66 8.17
C PHE A 7 21.05 -16.06 9.49
N LYS A 8 20.29 -16.21 10.58
CA LYS A 8 20.83 -16.57 11.91
C LYS A 8 21.53 -17.92 11.96
N GLN A 9 21.25 -18.83 11.02
CA GLN A 9 21.92 -20.13 10.94
C GLN A 9 23.38 -19.99 10.46
N TYR A 10 23.70 -18.91 9.75
CA TYR A 10 25.03 -18.63 9.20
C TYR A 10 25.73 -17.49 9.96
N GLY A 11 24.97 -16.54 10.48
CA GLY A 11 25.46 -15.50 11.40
C GLY A 11 26.24 -14.35 10.75
N SER A 12 26.79 -14.53 9.54
CA SER A 12 27.57 -13.51 8.83
C SER A 12 27.46 -13.61 7.30
N ILE A 13 27.82 -12.52 6.61
CA ILE A 13 27.97 -12.50 5.15
C ILE A 13 29.10 -13.43 4.71
N GLN A 14 30.19 -13.50 5.45
CA GLN A 14 31.32 -14.38 5.16
C GLN A 14 30.91 -15.85 5.15
N ALA A 15 30.10 -16.28 6.13
CA ALA A 15 29.59 -17.65 6.19
C ALA A 15 28.62 -17.95 5.03
N LEU A 16 27.79 -16.97 4.62
CA LEU A 16 26.92 -17.12 3.45
C LEU A 16 27.72 -17.21 2.14
N ASN A 17 28.75 -16.37 1.97
CA ASN A 17 29.65 -16.43 0.82
C ASN A 17 30.39 -17.76 0.76
N GLN A 18 30.86 -18.28 1.89
CA GLN A 18 31.50 -19.59 1.95
C GLN A 18 30.54 -20.73 1.60
N ALA A 19 29.29 -20.65 2.05
CA ALA A 19 28.30 -21.71 1.85
C ALA A 19 27.65 -21.68 0.45
N PHE A 20 27.46 -20.51 -0.13
CA PHE A 20 26.62 -20.32 -1.32
C PHE A 20 27.28 -19.50 -2.43
N GLY A 21 28.50 -18.98 -2.24
CA GLY A 21 29.15 -18.11 -3.21
C GLY A 21 28.31 -16.87 -3.50
N ASP A 22 28.01 -16.67 -4.79
CA ASP A 22 27.17 -15.59 -5.32
C ASP A 22 25.69 -15.98 -5.49
N HIS A 23 25.32 -17.21 -5.12
CA HIS A 23 23.95 -17.71 -5.32
C HIS A 23 22.96 -17.27 -4.24
N TRP A 24 23.37 -16.52 -3.21
CA TRP A 24 22.47 -16.07 -2.16
C TRP A 24 22.04 -14.61 -2.33
N VAL A 25 20.79 -14.32 -1.99
CA VAL A 25 20.22 -12.97 -2.06
C VAL A 25 19.51 -12.63 -0.77
N TYR A 26 19.93 -11.55 -0.11
CA TYR A 26 19.19 -11.00 1.02
C TYR A 26 17.91 -10.31 0.56
N ILE A 27 16.77 -10.71 1.14
CA ILE A 27 15.45 -10.15 0.81
C ILE A 27 14.82 -9.36 1.96
N GLY A 28 15.59 -9.07 3.03
CA GLY A 28 15.09 -8.38 4.21
C GLY A 28 15.38 -6.88 4.22
N ARG A 29 15.03 -6.23 5.34
CA ARG A 29 15.33 -4.80 5.59
C ARG A 29 16.81 -4.59 5.91
N ALA A 30 17.30 -3.37 5.74
CA ALA A 30 18.68 -3.05 6.11
C ALA A 30 19.01 -3.48 7.56
N ASN A 31 20.20 -4.04 7.72
CA ASN A 31 20.79 -4.39 9.01
C ASN A 31 22.27 -3.98 8.98
N SER A 32 22.57 -2.80 9.51
CA SER A 32 23.93 -2.23 9.52
C SER A 32 24.91 -3.08 10.32
N TYR A 33 24.48 -3.70 11.42
CA TYR A 33 25.34 -4.56 12.24
C TYR A 33 25.83 -5.79 11.46
N ALA A 34 24.97 -6.36 10.61
CA ALA A 34 25.31 -7.51 9.79
C ALA A 34 25.85 -7.12 8.39
N GLY A 35 26.04 -5.82 8.10
CA GLY A 35 26.46 -5.34 6.78
C GLY A 35 25.45 -5.57 5.66
N LEU A 36 24.17 -5.83 5.98
CA LEU A 36 23.13 -6.14 4.99
C LEU A 36 22.40 -4.88 4.54
N THR A 37 22.42 -4.61 3.24
CA THR A 37 21.68 -3.50 2.64
C THR A 37 20.19 -3.81 2.51
N GLN A 38 19.36 -2.79 2.36
CA GLN A 38 17.92 -2.99 2.18
C GLN A 38 17.63 -3.61 0.81
N SER A 39 16.93 -4.73 0.80
CA SER A 39 16.40 -5.32 -0.43
C SER A 39 15.19 -4.51 -0.94
N PRO A 40 15.05 -4.32 -2.27
CA PRO A 40 13.79 -3.86 -2.86
C PRO A 40 12.61 -4.76 -2.46
N LEU A 41 12.88 -6.07 -2.29
CA LEU A 41 11.88 -7.08 -1.94
C LEU A 41 11.62 -7.15 -0.43
N ALA A 42 12.22 -6.28 0.38
CA ALA A 42 11.96 -6.23 1.80
C ALA A 42 10.47 -5.97 2.08
N ASN A 43 9.89 -6.71 3.02
CA ASN A 43 8.54 -6.39 3.48
C ASN A 43 8.55 -5.03 4.19
N PRO A 44 7.85 -3.99 3.71
CA PRO A 44 7.85 -2.69 4.38
C PRO A 44 7.03 -2.70 5.68
N LEU A 45 6.17 -3.70 5.90
CA LEU A 45 5.23 -3.77 7.03
C LEU A 45 5.85 -4.42 8.26
N ARG A 46 5.91 -3.73 9.39
CA ARG A 46 6.56 -4.26 10.60
C ARG A 46 5.64 -5.24 11.31
N VAL A 47 6.18 -6.38 11.70
CA VAL A 47 5.43 -7.48 12.34
C VAL A 47 4.68 -7.02 13.60
N LYS A 48 5.30 -6.14 14.39
CA LYS A 48 4.72 -5.59 15.61
C LYS A 48 3.44 -4.79 15.36
N ASP A 49 3.28 -4.21 14.18
CA ASP A 49 2.11 -3.40 13.83
C ASP A 49 0.90 -4.27 13.44
N PHE A 50 1.08 -5.58 13.27
CA PHE A 50 0.06 -6.51 12.76
C PHE A 50 -0.27 -7.66 13.71
N GLY A 51 0.11 -7.56 14.99
CA GLY A 51 -0.26 -8.56 16.01
C GLY A 51 0.47 -9.89 15.89
N GLY A 52 1.68 -9.90 15.29
CA GLY A 52 2.58 -11.06 15.35
C GLY A 52 3.02 -11.61 13.99
N ARG A 53 3.89 -12.62 14.06
CA ARG A 53 4.57 -13.21 12.89
C ARG A 53 3.54 -13.76 11.89
N GLY A 54 3.80 -13.55 10.59
CA GLY A 54 2.90 -14.01 9.51
C GLY A 54 1.72 -13.09 9.21
N LYS A 55 1.26 -12.27 10.16
CA LYS A 55 0.09 -11.39 9.96
C LYS A 55 0.31 -10.31 8.91
N THR A 56 1.55 -9.96 8.62
CA THR A 56 1.90 -9.02 7.54
C THR A 56 1.82 -9.66 6.15
N LEU A 57 1.83 -10.99 6.02
CA LEU A 57 2.00 -11.67 4.72
C LEU A 57 0.87 -11.38 3.72
N PRO A 58 -0.43 -11.38 4.10
CA PRO A 58 -1.49 -11.03 3.15
C PRO A 58 -1.39 -9.58 2.65
N HIS A 59 -0.89 -8.68 3.50
CA HIS A 59 -0.69 -7.27 3.16
C HIS A 59 0.56 -7.07 2.31
N TYR A 60 1.64 -7.79 2.63
CA TYR A 60 2.86 -7.80 1.85
C TYR A 60 2.64 -8.38 0.45
N ARG A 61 1.90 -9.50 0.33
CA ARG A 61 1.50 -10.07 -0.95
C ARG A 61 0.75 -9.04 -1.80
N ARG A 62 -0.19 -8.30 -1.20
CA ARG A 62 -0.89 -7.20 -1.88
C ARG A 62 0.06 -6.10 -2.32
N TRP A 63 0.95 -5.68 -1.42
CA TRP A 63 1.92 -4.62 -1.69
C TRP A 63 2.88 -5.00 -2.82
N LEU A 64 3.49 -6.19 -2.76
CA LEU A 64 4.45 -6.67 -3.76
C LEU A 64 3.78 -6.80 -5.13
N TRP A 65 2.56 -7.37 -5.17
CA TRP A 65 1.77 -7.45 -6.39
C TRP A 65 1.53 -6.07 -7.02
N ARG A 66 1.19 -5.06 -6.22
CA ARG A 66 1.04 -3.68 -6.73
C ARG A 66 2.34 -3.12 -7.31
N ARG A 67 3.49 -3.38 -6.69
CA ARG A 67 4.79 -2.92 -7.22
C ARG A 67 5.12 -3.58 -8.56
N ILE A 68 4.85 -4.88 -8.68
CA ILE A 68 5.01 -5.64 -9.93
C ILE A 68 4.12 -5.06 -11.03
N GLN A 69 2.83 -4.87 -10.75
CA GLN A 69 1.87 -4.30 -11.70
C GLN A 69 2.21 -2.86 -12.11
N ALA A 70 2.75 -2.07 -11.18
CA ALA A 70 3.16 -0.69 -11.44
C ALA A 70 4.44 -0.58 -12.28
N GLY A 71 5.03 -1.70 -12.72
CA GLY A 71 6.25 -1.68 -13.50
C GLY A 71 7.46 -1.23 -12.70
N ASP A 72 7.45 -1.38 -11.35
CA ASP A 72 8.57 -0.96 -10.51
C ASP A 72 9.84 -1.71 -10.92
N LYS A 73 10.75 -0.97 -11.59
CA LYS A 73 11.96 -1.53 -12.17
C LYS A 73 12.83 -2.22 -11.13
N ALA A 74 12.99 -1.65 -9.94
CA ALA A 74 13.85 -2.24 -8.90
C ALA A 74 13.27 -3.58 -8.40
N ILE A 75 11.95 -3.68 -8.25
CA ILE A 75 11.26 -4.91 -7.87
C ILE A 75 11.31 -5.94 -8.99
N LEU A 76 10.99 -5.53 -10.22
CA LEU A 76 10.96 -6.43 -11.37
C LEU A 76 12.35 -6.99 -11.67
N ASP A 77 13.38 -6.15 -11.65
CA ASP A 77 14.76 -6.59 -11.87
C ASP A 77 15.19 -7.56 -10.76
N ALA A 78 14.86 -7.26 -9.49
CA ALA A 78 15.15 -8.17 -8.37
C ALA A 78 14.39 -9.50 -8.46
N LEU A 79 13.13 -9.53 -8.91
CA LEU A 79 12.37 -10.77 -9.08
C LEU A 79 12.84 -11.60 -10.28
N LYS A 80 13.26 -10.94 -11.37
CA LYS A 80 13.83 -11.60 -12.55
C LYS A 80 15.19 -12.21 -12.29
N ALA A 81 15.96 -11.64 -11.36
CA ALA A 81 17.28 -12.14 -10.98
C ALA A 81 17.22 -13.41 -10.10
N ILE A 82 16.05 -13.75 -9.54
CA ILE A 82 15.89 -14.97 -8.74
C ILE A 82 15.70 -16.13 -9.69
N ASP A 83 16.58 -17.13 -9.69
CA ASP A 83 16.43 -18.37 -10.45
C ASP A 83 16.21 -19.57 -9.50
N ASP A 84 16.30 -20.80 -10.02
CA ASP A 84 16.14 -22.02 -9.24
C ASP A 84 17.34 -22.33 -8.32
N ARG A 85 18.52 -21.80 -8.63
CA ARG A 85 19.77 -21.92 -7.85
C ARG A 85 19.85 -20.89 -6.72
N THR A 86 19.07 -19.81 -6.83
CA THR A 86 19.08 -18.72 -5.85
C THR A 86 18.70 -19.20 -4.45
N VAL A 87 19.42 -18.73 -3.45
CA VAL A 87 19.18 -18.97 -2.02
C VAL A 87 18.68 -17.66 -1.39
N LEU A 88 17.37 -17.58 -1.12
CA LEU A 88 16.78 -16.39 -0.52
C LEU A 88 17.07 -16.35 0.98
N VAL A 89 17.69 -15.27 1.45
CA VAL A 89 18.08 -15.11 2.85
C VAL A 89 17.13 -14.16 3.58
N CYS A 90 16.51 -14.68 4.64
CA CYS A 90 15.56 -13.94 5.47
C CYS A 90 15.79 -14.26 6.96
N TYR A 91 15.23 -13.48 7.88
CA TYR A 91 15.22 -13.79 9.32
C TYR A 91 13.98 -14.58 9.77
N CYS A 92 12.99 -14.78 8.89
CA CYS A 92 11.66 -15.28 9.27
C CYS A 92 11.51 -16.81 9.26
N LYS A 93 12.31 -17.55 8.49
CA LYS A 93 12.26 -19.02 8.50
C LYS A 93 12.71 -19.59 9.86
N PRO A 94 12.24 -20.78 10.27
CA PRO A 94 11.29 -21.67 9.58
C PRO A 94 9.81 -21.23 9.69
N GLY A 95 9.50 -20.20 10.48
CA GLY A 95 8.15 -19.67 10.61
C GLY A 95 7.63 -18.98 9.34
N PRO A 96 6.38 -18.45 9.38
CA PRO A 96 5.79 -17.72 8.25
C PRO A 96 6.71 -16.63 7.73
N CYS A 97 7.11 -16.74 6.46
CA CYS A 97 8.18 -15.94 5.88
C CYS A 97 7.69 -15.16 4.65
N HIS A 98 8.12 -13.91 4.52
CA HIS A 98 7.82 -13.13 3.32
C HIS A 98 8.56 -13.65 2.09
N GLY A 99 9.65 -14.40 2.29
CA GLY A 99 10.37 -15.11 1.23
C GLY A 99 9.49 -16.09 0.47
N ASP A 100 8.48 -16.69 1.11
CA ASP A 100 7.51 -17.56 0.42
C ASP A 100 6.69 -16.77 -0.60
N VAL A 101 6.33 -15.53 -0.26
CA VAL A 101 5.62 -14.61 -1.17
C VAL A 101 6.54 -14.13 -2.30
N VAL A 102 7.80 -13.80 -2.00
CA VAL A 102 8.81 -13.41 -3.00
C VAL A 102 9.06 -14.53 -4.00
N LYS A 103 9.28 -15.76 -3.52
CA LYS A 103 9.49 -16.94 -4.35
C LYS A 103 8.33 -17.18 -5.31
N ALA A 104 7.10 -17.09 -4.81
CA ALA A 104 5.90 -17.21 -5.65
C ALA A 104 5.82 -16.10 -6.71
N ALA A 105 6.17 -14.87 -6.34
CA ALA A 105 6.19 -13.73 -7.28
C ALA A 105 7.26 -13.87 -8.36
N ALA A 106 8.47 -14.33 -8.01
CA ALA A 106 9.54 -14.56 -8.97
C ALA A 106 9.17 -15.63 -10.01
N ALA A 107 8.61 -16.74 -9.56
CA ALA A 107 8.10 -17.78 -10.44
C ALA A 107 7.02 -17.25 -11.41
N TRP A 108 6.09 -16.42 -10.91
CA TRP A 108 5.07 -15.80 -11.75
C TRP A 108 5.64 -14.81 -12.78
N VAL A 109 6.67 -14.03 -12.40
CA VAL A 109 7.35 -13.09 -13.32
C VAL A 109 8.09 -13.85 -14.43
N GLN A 110 8.74 -14.97 -14.12
CA GLN A 110 9.46 -15.79 -15.10
C GLN A 110 8.54 -16.56 -16.05
N ALA A 111 7.38 -17.00 -15.57
CA ALA A 111 6.42 -17.77 -16.35
C ALA A 111 5.65 -16.94 -17.39
N GLN A 112 5.82 -15.61 -17.41
CA GLN A 112 5.14 -14.77 -18.41
C GLN A 112 5.84 -14.83 -19.77
N PRO A 113 5.11 -15.14 -20.87
CA PRO A 113 5.64 -14.98 -22.22
C PRO A 113 6.09 -13.53 -22.42
N ARG A 114 7.17 -13.34 -23.19
CA ARG A 114 7.66 -12.01 -23.61
C ARG A 114 6.66 -11.31 -24.55
N HIS A 115 5.47 -10.96 -24.06
CA HIS A 115 4.51 -10.05 -24.70
C HIS A 115 3.56 -9.52 -23.62
N LEU A 116 3.89 -8.38 -23.03
CA LEU A 116 2.89 -7.47 -22.47
C LEU A 116 2.49 -6.50 -23.58
N ASN A 117 1.74 -6.99 -24.57
CA ASN A 117 1.05 -6.16 -25.56
C ASN A 117 -0.46 -6.26 -25.34
N LYS A 118 -1.08 -5.08 -25.16
CA LYS A 118 -2.50 -4.73 -25.27
C LYS A 118 -3.51 -5.69 -24.62
N LEU A 119 -4.14 -5.21 -23.54
CA LEU A 119 -5.55 -5.50 -23.29
C LEU A 119 -6.31 -4.18 -23.22
N GLY A 120 -6.92 -3.83 -24.35
CA GLY A 120 -8.13 -3.03 -24.40
C GLY A 120 -9.20 -3.86 -25.08
N ALA A 121 -10.33 -4.08 -24.40
CA ALA A 121 -11.65 -4.30 -25.00
C ALA A 121 -12.70 -4.41 -23.88
N GLY A 122 -13.69 -3.53 -23.99
CA GLY A 122 -15.08 -3.59 -23.51
C GLY A 122 -15.45 -4.53 -22.38
N SER A 123 -15.91 -3.94 -21.27
CA SER A 123 -17.09 -4.47 -20.59
C SER A 123 -18.00 -3.30 -20.24
N GLU A 124 -19.28 -3.48 -20.57
CA GLU A 124 -20.36 -2.51 -20.46
C GLU A 124 -20.40 -1.91 -19.05
N ARG A 125 -19.95 -0.65 -18.92
CA ARG A 125 -20.14 0.12 -17.70
C ARG A 125 -21.62 0.48 -17.64
N SER A 126 -22.41 -0.37 -16.97
CA SER A 126 -23.68 0.02 -16.37
C SER A 126 -23.52 1.40 -15.73
N GLU A 127 -24.43 2.33 -16.05
CA GLU A 127 -24.50 3.72 -15.60
C GLU A 127 -24.67 3.85 -14.07
N ARG A 128 -23.72 3.33 -13.30
CA ARG A 128 -23.63 3.58 -11.87
C ARG A 128 -23.18 5.03 -11.68
N LYS A 129 -24.08 5.84 -11.13
CA LYS A 129 -23.84 7.26 -10.80
C LYS A 129 -22.49 7.40 -10.09
N GLN A 130 -21.55 8.12 -10.71
CA GLN A 130 -20.26 8.43 -10.10
C GLN A 130 -20.48 9.34 -8.89
N GLN A 131 -20.26 8.78 -7.71
CA GLN A 131 -20.39 9.51 -6.44
C GLN A 131 -19.02 9.99 -5.93
N ILE A 132 -19.03 10.97 -5.04
CA ILE A 132 -17.88 11.55 -4.38
C ILE A 132 -17.84 11.07 -2.93
N ALA A 133 -16.79 10.35 -2.55
CA ALA A 133 -16.56 9.88 -1.19
C ALA A 133 -15.74 10.89 -0.38
N PHE A 134 -16.21 11.32 0.78
CA PHE A 134 -15.36 12.01 1.76
C PHE A 134 -14.69 10.98 2.67
N VAL A 135 -13.37 10.89 2.56
CA VAL A 135 -12.56 10.01 3.41
C VAL A 135 -12.04 10.79 4.61
N SER A 136 -12.41 10.38 5.81
CA SER A 136 -11.97 11.03 7.05
C SER A 136 -11.64 10.01 8.15
N GLY A 137 -10.75 10.38 9.07
CA GLY A 137 -10.31 9.47 10.12
C GLY A 137 -9.29 10.04 11.09
N HIS A 138 -8.73 9.16 11.92
CA HIS A 138 -7.81 9.54 12.99
C HIS A 138 -6.42 9.90 12.45
N ARG A 139 -5.76 10.83 13.15
CA ARG A 139 -4.40 11.31 12.82
C ARG A 139 -3.30 10.34 13.24
N ASP A 140 -3.62 9.44 14.16
CA ASP A 140 -2.77 8.37 14.68
C ASP A 140 -3.22 6.99 14.16
N LEU A 141 -3.90 6.95 13.01
CA LEU A 141 -4.35 5.70 12.40
C LEU A 141 -3.15 4.78 12.14
N THR A 142 -3.23 3.56 12.65
CA THR A 142 -2.20 2.54 12.40
C THR A 142 -2.42 1.88 11.02
N PRO A 143 -1.37 1.30 10.41
CA PRO A 143 -1.54 0.54 9.18
C PRO A 143 -2.55 -0.62 9.31
N ALA A 144 -2.57 -1.31 10.45
CA ALA A 144 -3.53 -2.39 10.69
C ALA A 144 -4.98 -1.88 10.68
N GLU A 145 -5.26 -0.79 11.41
CA GLU A 145 -6.58 -0.16 11.39
C GLU A 145 -6.95 0.33 9.99
N PHE A 146 -6.01 0.92 9.25
CA PHE A 146 -6.23 1.31 7.85
C PHE A 146 -6.68 0.12 7.00
N TYR A 147 -5.92 -0.96 7.02
CA TYR A 147 -6.23 -2.12 6.18
C TYR A 147 -7.48 -2.87 6.61
N GLN A 148 -7.82 -2.84 7.90
CA GLN A 148 -9.02 -3.48 8.41
C GLN A 148 -10.28 -2.65 8.14
N ARG A 149 -10.20 -1.32 8.27
CA ARG A 149 -11.37 -0.44 8.29
C ARG A 149 -11.58 0.33 6.99
N TYR A 150 -10.50 0.75 6.32
CA TYR A 150 -10.58 1.63 5.16
C TYR A 150 -10.39 0.87 3.85
N GLN A 151 -9.39 -0.01 3.75
CA GLN A 151 -9.10 -0.71 2.49
C GLN A 151 -10.35 -1.36 1.85
N PRO A 152 -11.19 -2.14 2.56
CA PRO A 152 -12.35 -2.78 1.94
C PRO A 152 -13.36 -1.80 1.34
N GLN A 153 -13.54 -0.63 1.97
CA GLN A 153 -14.47 0.41 1.51
C GLN A 153 -13.88 1.20 0.35
N LEU A 154 -12.59 1.52 0.42
CA LEU A 154 -11.84 2.15 -0.67
C LEU A 154 -11.85 1.25 -1.90
N ASP A 155 -11.60 -0.06 -1.76
CA ASP A 155 -11.63 -1.02 -2.87
C ASP A 155 -13.00 -1.03 -3.57
N LYS A 156 -14.11 -1.01 -2.81
CA LYS A 156 -15.47 -0.91 -3.36
C LYS A 156 -15.69 0.40 -4.12
N ALA A 157 -15.30 1.54 -3.53
CA ALA A 157 -15.44 2.86 -4.16
C ALA A 157 -14.60 2.99 -5.44
N ILE A 158 -13.37 2.45 -5.41
CA ILE A 158 -12.47 2.43 -6.57
C ILE A 158 -13.11 1.64 -7.72
N ALA A 159 -13.59 0.43 -7.42
CA ALA A 159 -14.23 -0.46 -8.40
C ALA A 159 -15.52 0.13 -8.98
N ALA A 160 -16.25 0.92 -8.18
CA ALA A 160 -17.45 1.63 -8.62
C ALA A 160 -17.16 2.91 -9.42
N GLY A 161 -15.89 3.28 -9.62
CA GLY A 161 -15.53 4.49 -10.38
C GLY A 161 -15.76 5.81 -9.63
N HIS A 162 -15.92 5.77 -8.31
CA HIS A 162 -16.19 6.95 -7.50
C HIS A 162 -14.99 7.91 -7.42
N GLN A 163 -15.27 9.16 -7.08
CA GLN A 163 -14.27 10.20 -6.77
C GLN A 163 -14.04 10.29 -5.26
N PHE A 164 -12.97 10.98 -4.85
CA PHE A 164 -12.53 11.06 -3.46
C PHE A 164 -12.17 12.51 -3.09
N VAL A 165 -12.68 12.97 -1.96
CA VAL A 165 -12.17 14.15 -1.26
C VAL A 165 -11.55 13.70 0.06
N VAL A 166 -10.35 14.19 0.36
CA VAL A 166 -9.55 13.78 1.54
C VAL A 166 -8.79 14.98 2.10
N GLY A 167 -8.47 14.96 3.39
CA GLY A 167 -7.64 16.00 4.00
C GLY A 167 -6.14 15.83 3.76
N ASP A 168 -5.35 16.68 4.42
CA ASP A 168 -3.89 16.76 4.34
C ASP A 168 -3.17 16.33 5.65
N ALA A 169 -3.89 15.74 6.61
CA ALA A 169 -3.35 15.42 7.92
C ALA A 169 -2.44 14.16 7.91
N PRO A 170 -1.63 13.95 8.96
CA PRO A 170 -1.06 12.63 9.24
C PRO A 170 -2.15 11.57 9.47
N GLY A 171 -1.78 10.29 9.43
CA GLY A 171 -2.67 9.17 9.71
C GLY A 171 -3.55 8.84 8.51
N THR A 172 -4.87 8.89 8.71
CA THR A 172 -5.86 8.45 7.69
C THR A 172 -5.64 9.14 6.35
N ASP A 173 -5.59 10.47 6.33
CA ASP A 173 -5.42 11.27 5.11
C ASP A 173 -4.16 10.82 4.32
N ALA A 174 -3.00 10.77 4.98
CA ALA A 174 -1.75 10.34 4.36
C ALA A 174 -1.80 8.89 3.84
N MET A 175 -2.37 7.96 4.60
CA MET A 175 -2.48 6.54 4.20
C MET A 175 -3.46 6.35 3.03
N VAL A 176 -4.57 7.08 3.02
CA VAL A 176 -5.56 7.07 1.93
C VAL A 176 -4.95 7.64 0.66
N GLN A 177 -4.29 8.80 0.73
CA GLN A 177 -3.65 9.38 -0.44
C GLN A 177 -2.59 8.43 -1.03
N MET A 178 -1.77 7.79 -0.17
CA MET A 178 -0.83 6.76 -0.60
C MET A 178 -1.52 5.56 -1.26
N TYR A 179 -2.65 5.14 -0.71
CA TYR A 179 -3.41 4.00 -1.22
C TYR A 179 -4.02 4.29 -2.60
N LEU A 180 -4.64 5.46 -2.76
CA LEU A 180 -5.27 5.88 -4.02
C LEU A 180 -4.23 6.14 -5.10
N SER A 181 -3.05 6.68 -4.75
CA SER A 181 -1.96 6.93 -5.70
C SER A 181 -1.28 5.65 -6.20
N THR A 182 -1.51 4.50 -5.54
CA THR A 182 -0.82 3.23 -5.82
C THR A 182 -1.72 2.08 -6.33
N GLY A 183 -3.05 2.24 -6.39
CA GLY A 183 -3.99 1.31 -7.08
C GLY A 183 -4.57 0.13 -6.25
N SER A 184 -5.67 -0.48 -6.72
CA SER A 184 -6.44 -1.58 -6.05
C SER A 184 -6.35 -2.95 -6.78
N ARG A 185 -6.68 -4.04 -6.05
CA ARG A 185 -6.24 -5.44 -6.21
C ARG A 185 -6.86 -6.24 -7.38
N GLN A 186 -7.82 -5.72 -8.16
CA GLN A 186 -8.76 -6.63 -8.85
C GLN A 186 -8.92 -6.49 -10.38
N VAL A 187 -8.45 -5.42 -11.01
CA VAL A 187 -8.38 -5.37 -12.48
C VAL A 187 -7.09 -4.63 -12.85
N LEU A 188 -6.35 -5.20 -13.79
CA LEU A 188 -5.18 -4.62 -14.43
C LEU A 188 -5.55 -3.20 -14.92
N THR A 189 -4.72 -2.19 -14.62
CA THR A 189 -4.93 -0.74 -14.94
C THR A 189 -6.09 -0.13 -14.14
N ASP A 190 -5.91 0.63 -13.05
CA ASP A 190 -5.23 1.93 -12.99
C ASP A 190 -4.90 2.31 -11.53
N ARG A 191 -3.91 3.19 -11.33
CA ARG A 191 -3.95 4.12 -10.18
C ARG A 191 -5.33 4.77 -10.18
N VAL A 192 -5.86 5.20 -9.03
CA VAL A 192 -7.03 6.08 -9.11
C VAL A 192 -6.59 7.29 -9.91
N ALA A 193 -7.23 7.52 -11.07
CA ALA A 193 -6.87 8.59 -11.98
C ALA A 193 -6.78 9.89 -11.15
N PRO A 194 -5.68 10.65 -11.19
CA PRO A 194 -5.44 11.74 -10.24
C PRO A 194 -6.56 12.76 -10.16
N GLU A 195 -7.29 12.97 -11.27
CA GLU A 195 -8.48 13.81 -11.37
C GLU A 195 -9.66 13.35 -10.50
N ARG A 196 -9.70 12.07 -10.09
CA ARG A 196 -10.69 11.52 -9.17
C ARG A 196 -10.37 11.79 -7.71
N VAL A 197 -9.25 12.47 -7.39
CA VAL A 197 -8.83 12.75 -6.01
C VAL A 197 -8.55 14.23 -5.81
N THR A 198 -9.24 14.84 -4.86
CA THR A 198 -8.97 16.22 -4.41
C THR A 198 -8.54 16.25 -2.94
N VAL A 199 -7.37 16.82 -2.66
CA VAL A 199 -6.82 16.99 -1.32
C VAL A 199 -7.16 18.38 -0.79
N TYR A 200 -7.90 18.44 0.32
CA TYR A 200 -8.31 19.69 0.96
C TYR A 200 -7.35 20.08 2.09
N HIS A 201 -7.02 21.37 2.20
CA HIS A 201 -6.18 21.90 3.27
C HIS A 201 -6.65 23.28 3.76
N ALA A 202 -6.52 23.56 5.07
CA ALA A 202 -6.88 24.88 5.64
C ALA A 202 -5.69 25.85 5.74
N ARG A 203 -4.45 25.38 5.53
CA ARG A 203 -3.24 26.22 5.59
C ARG A 203 -2.96 26.89 4.24
N ARG A 204 -2.00 27.83 4.18
CA ARG A 204 -1.53 28.42 2.89
C ARG A 204 -1.07 27.37 1.87
N LYS A 205 -0.55 26.23 2.33
CA LYS A 205 -0.14 25.07 1.52
C LYS A 205 -0.53 23.75 2.25
N PRO A 206 -0.78 22.66 1.52
CA PRO A 206 -1.07 21.35 2.13
C PRO A 206 0.14 20.82 2.92
N ARG A 207 -0.12 20.14 4.04
CA ARG A 207 0.92 19.48 4.85
C ARG A 207 1.42 18.18 4.23
N HIS A 208 0.50 17.38 3.71
CA HIS A 208 0.78 16.15 2.95
C HIS A 208 -0.07 16.17 1.69
N TRP A 209 0.58 16.03 0.53
CA TRP A 209 -0.11 15.73 -0.71
C TRP A 209 0.77 14.84 -1.58
N TYR A 210 0.14 13.91 -2.30
CA TYR A 210 0.81 13.17 -3.36
C TYR A 210 0.80 13.99 -4.65
N SER A 211 1.97 14.08 -5.30
CA SER A 211 2.11 14.78 -6.58
C SER A 211 1.14 14.20 -7.62
N GLY A 212 0.36 15.08 -8.24
CA GLY A 212 -0.65 14.73 -9.26
C GLY A 212 -2.10 14.90 -8.79
N PHE A 213 -2.38 14.84 -7.48
CA PHE A 213 -3.74 15.10 -7.00
C PHE A 213 -4.06 16.59 -7.01
N ALA A 214 -5.30 16.92 -7.37
CA ALA A 214 -5.81 18.28 -7.24
C ALA A 214 -5.79 18.71 -5.77
N VAL A 215 -5.53 19.99 -5.51
CA VAL A 215 -5.53 20.55 -4.16
C VAL A 215 -6.56 21.66 -4.06
N ARG A 216 -7.28 21.72 -2.93
CA ARG A 216 -8.25 22.78 -2.65
C ARG A 216 -7.97 23.41 -1.28
N GLY A 217 -7.69 24.71 -1.30
CA GLY A 217 -7.35 25.50 -0.11
C GLY A 217 -8.29 26.69 0.12
N GLY A 218 -7.85 27.63 0.96
CA GLY A 218 -8.55 28.90 1.20
C GLY A 218 -9.57 28.87 2.35
N TYR A 219 -9.56 27.83 3.19
CA TYR A 219 -10.48 27.71 4.31
C TYR A 219 -9.94 28.39 5.57
N ALA A 220 -10.76 29.22 6.21
CA ALA A 220 -10.40 29.94 7.44
C ALA A 220 -10.13 29.00 8.65
N SER A 221 -10.64 27.77 8.63
CA SER A 221 -10.44 26.80 9.70
C SER A 221 -10.53 25.36 9.21
N GLN A 222 -10.06 24.41 10.04
CA GLN A 222 -10.25 22.98 9.78
C GLN A 222 -11.74 22.61 9.70
N SER A 223 -12.58 23.23 10.53
CA SER A 223 -14.03 22.97 10.50
C SER A 223 -14.65 23.45 9.19
N ALA A 224 -14.25 24.62 8.68
CA ALA A 224 -14.73 25.13 7.40
C ALA A 224 -14.28 24.25 6.23
N LYS A 225 -13.03 23.77 6.25
CA LYS A 225 -12.50 22.81 5.29
C LYS A 225 -13.29 21.49 5.32
N ASP A 226 -13.56 20.95 6.51
CA ASP A 226 -14.30 19.69 6.66
C ASP A 226 -15.78 19.84 6.27
N ALA A 227 -16.40 20.99 6.56
CA ALA A 227 -17.75 21.31 6.08
C ALA A 227 -17.80 21.40 4.55
N ALA A 228 -16.79 22.01 3.92
CA ALA A 228 -16.70 22.07 2.47
C ALA A 228 -16.55 20.67 1.83
N MET A 229 -15.72 19.78 2.41
CA MET A 229 -15.63 18.38 1.95
C MET A 229 -16.95 17.63 2.13
N THR A 230 -17.67 17.86 3.24
CA THR A 230 -18.99 17.25 3.49
C THR A 230 -20.00 17.70 2.44
N ALA A 231 -20.04 19.00 2.12
CA ALA A 231 -20.99 19.58 1.17
C ALA A 231 -20.80 19.10 -0.27
N VAL A 232 -19.56 18.80 -0.69
CA VAL A 232 -19.28 18.34 -2.08
C VAL A 232 -19.32 16.83 -2.25
N SER A 233 -19.44 16.07 -1.17
CA SER A 233 -19.40 14.60 -1.21
C SER A 233 -20.79 14.01 -0.99
N ASP A 234 -21.03 12.85 -1.58
CA ASP A 234 -22.30 12.13 -1.46
C ASP A 234 -22.35 11.24 -0.21
N TYR A 235 -21.20 10.67 0.20
CA TYR A 235 -21.12 9.78 1.35
C TYR A 235 -19.74 9.81 2.03
N ASP A 236 -19.66 9.26 3.26
CA ASP A 236 -18.40 9.18 4.01
C ASP A 236 -17.79 7.76 3.98
N ILE A 237 -16.47 7.70 3.83
CA ILE A 237 -15.66 6.54 4.22
C ILE A 237 -14.89 6.95 5.48
N ALA A 238 -15.43 6.60 6.63
CA ALA A 238 -14.88 7.00 7.90
C ALA A 238 -15.05 5.94 8.97
N TRP A 239 -14.15 5.95 9.96
CA TRP A 239 -14.23 5.08 11.12
C TRP A 239 -13.89 5.83 12.40
N VAL A 240 -14.83 5.83 13.35
CA VAL A 240 -14.62 6.33 14.70
C VAL A 240 -14.11 5.18 15.56
N ARG A 241 -12.90 5.34 16.12
CA ARG A 241 -12.32 4.38 17.05
C ARG A 241 -13.20 4.37 18.31
N PRO A 242 -13.54 3.21 18.88
CA PRO A 242 -14.28 3.16 20.15
C PRO A 242 -13.62 4.06 21.21
N GLY A 243 -14.41 4.89 21.89
CA GLY A 243 -13.93 5.89 22.85
C GLY A 243 -13.45 7.21 22.23
N LYS A 244 -13.67 7.43 20.93
CA LYS A 244 -13.33 8.67 20.20
C LYS A 244 -14.56 9.36 19.58
N GLU A 245 -15.70 9.28 20.24
CA GLU A 245 -17.00 9.79 19.77
C GLU A 245 -17.03 11.32 19.67
N THR A 246 -16.09 12.03 20.29
CA THR A 246 -15.94 13.49 20.21
C THR A 246 -14.89 13.94 19.17
N SER A 247 -14.28 12.99 18.45
CA SER A 247 -13.22 13.24 17.47
C SER A 247 -13.68 14.05 16.25
N GLY A 248 -12.73 14.62 15.51
CA GLY A 248 -13.01 15.29 14.24
C GLY A 248 -13.76 14.40 13.25
N THR A 249 -13.39 13.10 13.16
CA THR A 249 -14.09 12.10 12.33
C THR A 249 -15.55 11.94 12.74
N ALA A 250 -15.84 11.87 14.04
CA ALA A 250 -17.21 11.75 14.54
C ALA A 250 -18.03 13.02 14.22
N ARG A 251 -17.42 14.21 14.34
CA ARG A 251 -18.03 15.47 13.93
C ARG A 251 -18.31 15.51 12.43
N ASN A 252 -17.40 15.01 11.59
CA ASN A 252 -17.62 14.93 10.14
C ASN A 252 -18.84 14.05 9.81
N LEU A 253 -18.93 12.85 10.40
CA LEU A 253 -20.08 11.97 10.24
C LEU A 253 -21.39 12.60 10.73
N ALA A 254 -21.35 13.40 11.80
CA ALA A 254 -22.52 14.09 12.31
C ALA A 254 -23.01 15.20 11.37
N ARG A 255 -22.13 15.81 10.55
CA ARG A 255 -22.51 16.88 9.61
C ARG A 255 -23.35 16.40 8.42
N ARG A 256 -23.32 15.11 8.09
CA ARG A 256 -24.08 14.53 6.96
C ARG A 256 -25.51 14.12 7.34
N ARG A 257 -25.81 14.02 8.63
CA ARG A 257 -27.12 13.60 9.13
C ARG A 257 -28.22 14.60 8.81
#